data_AF-A0AAW4CTI4-F1
#
_entry.id   AF-A0AAW4CTI4-F1
#
_cell.length_a   1.000
_cell.length_b   1.000
_cell.length_c   1.000
_cell.angle_alpha   90.00
_cell.angle_beta   90.00
_cell.angle_gamma   90.00
#
_symmetry.space_group_name_H-M   'P 1'
#
loop_
_entity.id
_entity.type
_entity.pdbx_description
1 polymer ?
#
loop_
_entity_poly.entity_id
_entity_poly.type
_entity_poly.pdbx_seq_one_letter_code
_entity_poly.pdbx_strand_id
1 'polypeptide(L)'
;MFAAMLEQIGKTAPEQASRMLLSFKQTNYHAMNSFVHSGIHPLRRHAEGYPVQLIQDVLRNSNGLNVMTLQMGLILSGNPRFNGAIRAVQEGYQQILPGLAPSN
;
A
#
# COMPACT_ATOMS: atom_id res chain seq x y z
N MET A 1 -15.94 -9.27 -9.88
CA MET A 1 -16.03 -9.29 -8.39
C MET A 1 -15.07 -8.31 -7.73
N PHE A 2 -13.74 -8.42 -7.93
CA PHE A 2 -12.77 -7.50 -7.30
C PHE A 2 -12.97 -6.01 -7.64
N ALA A 3 -13.19 -5.67 -8.91
CA ALA A 3 -13.42 -4.27 -9.31
C ALA A 3 -14.69 -3.67 -8.67
N ALA A 4 -15.78 -4.44 -8.62
CA ALA A 4 -17.03 -4.02 -7.99
C ALA A 4 -16.88 -3.82 -6.47
N MET A 5 -16.08 -4.67 -5.80
CA MET A 5 -15.74 -4.52 -4.38
C MET A 5 -14.93 -3.24 -4.12
N LEU A 6 -13.94 -2.93 -4.95
CA LEU A 6 -13.19 -1.67 -4.85
C LEU A 6 -14.06 -0.43 -5.11
N GLU A 7 -15.00 -0.53 -6.05
CA GLU A 7 -15.96 0.54 -6.32
C GLU A 7 -16.88 0.77 -5.11
N GLN A 8 -17.35 -0.30 -4.46
CA GLN A 8 -18.14 -0.19 -3.23
C GLN A 8 -17.33 0.44 -2.09
N ILE A 9 -16.09 0.02 -1.88
CA ILE A 9 -15.20 0.63 -0.87
C ILE A 9 -15.04 2.13 -1.10
N GLY A 10 -14.82 2.55 -2.35
CA GLY A 10 -14.71 3.97 -2.70
C GLY A 10 -15.97 4.79 -2.37
N LYS A 11 -17.14 4.16 -2.30
CA LYS A 11 -18.42 4.81 -1.99
C LYS A 11 -18.80 4.76 -0.51
N THR A 12 -18.42 3.71 0.22
CA THR A 12 -18.98 3.42 1.55
C THR A 12 -17.97 3.42 2.69
N ALA A 13 -16.67 3.26 2.39
CA ALA A 13 -15.63 3.20 3.42
C ALA A 13 -15.01 4.59 3.68
N PRO A 14 -14.32 4.78 4.84
CA PRO A 14 -13.72 6.06 5.18
C PRO A 14 -12.79 6.59 4.09
N GLU A 15 -13.00 7.83 3.66
CA GLU A 15 -12.34 8.44 2.49
C GLU A 15 -10.81 8.26 2.52
N GLN A 16 -10.19 8.54 3.67
CA GLN A 16 -8.74 8.46 3.82
C GLN A 16 -8.21 7.02 3.61
N ALA A 17 -8.89 6.03 4.18
CA ALA A 17 -8.51 4.62 4.02
C ALA A 17 -8.75 4.13 2.57
N SER A 18 -9.87 4.54 1.97
CA SER A 18 -10.21 4.25 0.58
C SER A 18 -9.19 4.83 -0.40
N ARG A 19 -8.78 6.09 -0.21
CA ARG A 19 -7.77 6.76 -1.05
C ARG A 19 -6.43 6.02 -1.00
N MET A 20 -5.97 5.65 0.19
CA MET A 20 -4.72 4.89 0.35
C MET A 20 -4.77 3.54 -0.39
N LEU A 21 -5.86 2.78 -0.25
CA LEU A 21 -6.04 1.49 -0.92
C LEU A 21 -6.06 1.62 -2.44
N LEU A 22 -6.75 2.65 -2.97
CA LEU A 22 -6.82 2.90 -4.41
C LEU A 22 -5.46 3.29 -4.99
N SER A 23 -4.69 4.14 -4.28
CA SER A 23 -3.32 4.47 -4.67
C SER A 23 -2.42 3.24 -4.67
N PHE A 24 -2.50 2.38 -3.65
CA PHE A 24 -1.74 1.13 -3.61
C PHE A 24 -2.04 0.25 -4.82
N LYS A 25 -3.33 0.07 -5.14
CA LYS A 25 -3.77 -0.69 -6.31
C LYS A 25 -3.19 -0.08 -7.58
N GLN A 26 -3.32 1.23 -7.79
CA GLN A 26 -2.84 1.89 -9.00
C GLN A 26 -1.33 1.66 -9.24
N THR A 27 -0.53 1.72 -8.19
CA THR A 27 0.93 1.52 -8.29
C THR A 27 1.32 0.05 -8.44
N ASN A 28 0.65 -0.89 -7.75
CA ASN A 28 1.12 -2.27 -7.62
C ASN A 28 0.40 -3.28 -8.52
N TYR A 29 -0.76 -2.96 -9.09
CA TYR A 29 -1.63 -3.93 -9.75
C TYR A 29 -0.96 -4.71 -10.88
N HIS A 30 -0.23 -4.05 -11.77
CA HIS A 30 0.44 -4.71 -12.89
C HIS A 30 1.55 -5.66 -12.44
N ALA A 31 2.36 -5.25 -11.46
CA ALA A 31 3.43 -6.07 -10.92
C ALA A 31 2.89 -7.32 -10.21
N MET A 32 1.83 -7.17 -9.41
CA MET A 32 1.17 -8.29 -8.72
C MET A 32 0.55 -9.28 -9.71
N ASN A 33 -0.15 -8.80 -10.74
CA ASN A 33 -0.72 -9.68 -11.77
C ASN A 33 0.37 -10.46 -12.52
N SER A 34 1.49 -9.80 -12.85
CA SER A 34 2.63 -10.49 -13.47
C SER A 34 3.25 -11.54 -12.55
N PHE A 35 3.28 -11.30 -11.23
CA PHE A 35 3.80 -12.26 -10.27
C PHE A 35 2.89 -13.49 -10.10
N VAL A 36 1.58 -13.28 -9.91
CA VAL A 36 0.59 -14.35 -9.70
C VAL A 36 0.52 -15.31 -10.90
N HIS A 37 0.68 -14.79 -12.11
CA HIS A 37 0.65 -15.57 -13.34
C HIS A 37 2.02 -16.09 -13.78
N SER A 38 3.03 -16.11 -12.89
CA SER A 38 4.40 -16.54 -13.21
C SER A 38 4.93 -15.90 -14.49
N GLY A 39 4.64 -14.61 -14.68
CA GLY A 39 4.98 -13.88 -15.89
C GLY A 39 6.49 -13.65 -16.03
N ILE A 40 6.85 -12.77 -16.97
CA ILE A 40 8.25 -12.48 -17.31
C ILE A 40 9.07 -12.02 -16.08
N HIS A 41 8.46 -11.31 -15.12
CA HIS A 41 9.16 -10.82 -13.94
C HIS A 41 9.66 -11.94 -13.01
N PRO A 42 8.82 -12.89 -12.51
CA PRO A 42 9.31 -14.08 -11.79
C PRO A 42 10.37 -14.88 -12.53
N LEU A 43 10.18 -15.13 -13.84
CA LEU A 43 11.13 -15.92 -14.64
C LEU A 43 12.51 -15.25 -14.74
N ARG A 44 12.55 -13.95 -15.05
CA ARG A 44 13.80 -13.19 -15.06
C ARG A 44 14.47 -13.15 -13.70
N ARG A 45 13.71 -12.97 -12.62
CA ARG A 45 14.24 -12.96 -11.24
C ARG A 45 14.86 -14.30 -10.83
N HIS A 46 14.28 -15.41 -11.29
CA HIS A 46 14.85 -16.73 -11.06
C HIS A 46 16.19 -16.90 -11.80
N ALA A 47 16.32 -16.35 -13.00
CA ALA A 47 17.53 -16.46 -13.82
C ALA A 47 18.63 -15.46 -13.43
N GLU A 48 18.26 -14.22 -13.12
CA GLU A 48 19.18 -13.07 -12.99
C GLU A 48 19.29 -12.56 -11.54
N GLY A 49 18.49 -13.09 -10.62
CA GLY A 49 18.36 -12.59 -9.25
C GLY A 49 17.45 -11.37 -9.14
N TYR A 50 17.38 -10.79 -7.93
CA TYR A 50 16.52 -9.64 -7.64
C TYR A 50 17.33 -8.35 -7.60
N PRO A 51 16.96 -7.31 -8.39
CA PRO A 51 17.55 -5.99 -8.25
C PRO A 51 17.34 -5.43 -6.84
N VAL A 52 18.37 -4.84 -6.24
CA VAL A 52 18.31 -4.30 -4.87
C VAL A 52 17.17 -3.28 -4.70
N GLN A 53 17.00 -2.38 -5.66
CA GLN A 53 15.91 -1.39 -5.64
C GLN A 53 14.53 -2.05 -5.60
N LEU A 54 14.33 -3.12 -6.37
CA LEU A 54 13.06 -3.85 -6.34
C LEU A 54 12.78 -4.45 -4.95
N ILE A 55 13.78 -5.02 -4.28
CA ILE A 55 13.62 -5.56 -2.93
C ILE A 55 13.23 -4.42 -1.96
N GLN A 56 13.93 -3.28 -2.04
CA GLN A 56 13.64 -2.11 -1.22
C GLN A 56 12.22 -1.58 -1.44
N ASP A 57 11.78 -1.48 -2.69
CA ASP A 57 10.45 -1.00 -3.03
C ASP A 57 9.34 -1.95 -2.56
N VAL A 58 9.56 -3.27 -2.69
CA VAL A 58 8.62 -4.28 -2.17
C VAL A 58 8.50 -4.18 -0.64
N LEU A 59 9.63 -4.02 0.07
CA LEU A 59 9.62 -3.85 1.53
C LEU A 59 8.91 -2.55 1.94
N ARG A 60 9.19 -1.44 1.25
CA ARG A 60 8.49 -0.17 1.49
C ARG A 60 6.99 -0.30 1.24
N ASN A 61 6.58 -0.91 0.14
CA ASN A 61 5.17 -1.14 -0.15
C ASN A 61 4.49 -2.03 0.90
N SER A 62 5.19 -3.05 1.42
CA SER A 62 4.72 -3.88 2.54
C SER A 62 4.52 -3.05 3.82
N ASN A 63 5.47 -2.18 4.17
CA ASN A 63 5.31 -1.27 5.30
C ASN A 63 4.16 -0.29 5.08
N GLY A 64 3.98 0.21 3.86
CA GLY A 64 2.84 1.04 3.47
C GLY A 64 1.49 0.36 3.74
N LEU A 65 1.37 -0.93 3.42
CA LEU A 65 0.17 -1.71 3.74
C LEU A 65 -0.08 -1.81 5.25
N ASN A 66 0.96 -2.01 6.06
CA ASN A 66 0.83 -2.02 7.52
C ASN A 66 0.34 -0.67 8.06
N VAL A 67 0.80 0.45 7.49
CA VAL A 67 0.29 1.79 7.84
C VAL A 67 -1.19 1.96 7.45
N MET A 68 -1.61 1.39 6.31
CA MET A 68 -3.04 1.38 5.92
C MET A 68 -3.89 0.59 6.92
N THR A 69 -3.40 -0.58 7.36
CA THR A 69 -4.07 -1.38 8.40
C THR A 69 -4.17 -0.61 9.72
N LEU A 70 -3.11 0.08 10.13
CA LEU A 70 -3.12 0.94 11.30
C LEU A 70 -4.15 2.07 11.15
N GLN A 71 -4.16 2.79 10.02
CA GLN A 71 -5.12 3.86 9.75
C GLN A 71 -6.56 3.37 9.88
N MET A 72 -6.88 2.20 9.31
CA MET A 72 -8.20 1.60 9.44
C MET A 72 -8.53 1.26 10.90
N GLY A 73 -7.60 0.63 11.62
CA GLY A 73 -7.79 0.30 13.04
C GLY A 73 -8.03 1.53 13.92
N LEU A 74 -7.31 2.62 13.66
CA LEU A 74 -7.50 3.88 14.38
C LEU A 74 -8.86 4.52 14.07
N ILE A 75 -9.28 4.55 12.81
CA ILE A 75 -10.61 5.03 12.42
C ILE A 75 -11.71 4.22 13.12
N LEU A 76 -11.62 2.88 13.07
CA LEU A 76 -12.59 2.00 13.71
C LEU A 76 -12.61 2.12 15.24
N SER A 77 -11.48 2.45 15.86
CA SER A 77 -11.40 2.63 17.31
C SER A 77 -12.19 3.86 17.81
N GLY A 78 -12.37 4.87 16.97
CA GLY A 78 -13.00 6.15 17.35
C GLY A 78 -12.32 6.88 18.51
N ASN A 79 -11.12 6.46 18.92
CA ASN A 79 -10.47 6.95 20.13
C ASN A 79 -9.59 8.17 19.84
N PRO A 80 -9.95 9.37 20.34
CA PRO A 80 -9.24 10.61 20.03
C PRO A 80 -7.81 10.65 20.57
N ARG A 81 -7.43 9.75 21.48
CA ARG A 81 -6.05 9.60 21.97
C ARG A 81 -5.05 9.30 20.85
N PHE A 82 -5.52 8.70 19.75
CA PHE A 82 -4.66 8.35 18.62
C PHE A 82 -4.65 9.42 17.52
N ASN A 83 -5.22 10.60 17.77
CA ASN A 83 -5.12 11.72 16.84
C ASN A 83 -3.65 12.04 16.57
N GLY A 84 -3.28 12.08 15.28
CA GLY A 84 -1.91 12.32 14.85
C GLY A 84 -0.97 11.10 14.87
N ALA A 85 -1.40 9.93 15.38
CA ALA A 85 -0.54 8.75 15.44
C ALA A 85 -0.04 8.30 14.05
N ILE A 86 -0.89 8.38 13.02
CA ILE A 86 -0.50 8.06 11.63
C ILE A 86 0.59 9.00 11.13
N ARG A 87 0.43 10.30 11.39
CA ARG A 87 1.43 11.30 11.01
C ARG A 87 2.76 11.04 11.71
N ALA A 88 2.73 10.74 13.01
CA ALA A 88 3.94 10.40 13.77
C ALA A 88 4.64 9.14 13.21
N VAL A 89 3.89 8.11 12.82
CA VAL A 89 4.46 6.91 12.17
C VAL A 89 5.03 7.25 10.79
N GLN A 90 4.33 8.04 9.99
CA GLN A 90 4.79 8.42 8.65
C GLN A 90 6.08 9.25 8.70
N GLU A 91 6.16 10.23 9.61
CA GLU A 91 7.35 11.07 9.79
C GLU A 91 8.51 10.28 10.41
N GLY A 92 8.25 9.45 11.42
CA GLY A 92 9.28 8.67 12.12
C GLY A 92 9.88 7.52 11.30
N TYR A 93 9.16 7.03 10.28
CA TYR A 93 9.57 5.88 9.46
C TYR A 93 9.64 6.19 7.95
N GLN A 94 9.72 7.47 7.56
CA GLN A 94 9.74 7.91 6.16
C GLN A 94 10.77 7.19 5.26
N GLN A 95 11.90 6.77 5.82
CA GLN A 95 12.99 6.07 5.13
C GLN A 95 12.63 4.64 4.68
N ILE A 96 11.69 4.00 5.38
CA ILE A 96 11.22 2.63 5.11
C ILE A 96 9.77 2.59 4.62
N LEU A 97 9.14 3.73 4.41
CA LEU A 97 7.79 3.86 3.88
C LEU A 97 7.83 4.20 2.39
N PRO A 98 6.75 3.91 1.64
CA PRO A 98 6.65 4.41 0.28
C PRO A 98 6.54 5.94 0.33
N GLY A 99 7.09 6.63 -0.67
CA GLY A 99 7.02 8.09 -0.75
C GLY A 99 5.57 8.58 -0.67
N LEU A 100 5.36 9.78 -0.13
CA LEU A 100 4.03 10.38 -0.04
C LEU A 100 3.43 10.47 -1.44
N ALA A 101 2.19 10.00 -1.60
CA ALA A 101 1.47 10.15 -2.85
C ALA A 101 1.31 11.65 -3.15
N PRO A 102 1.53 12.10 -4.39
CA PRO A 102 1.37 13.51 -4.75
C PRO A 102 -0.06 13.97 -4.43
N SER A 103 -0.16 15.11 -3.77
CA SER A 103 -1.42 15.80 -3.50
C SER A 103 -1.95 16.41 -4.79
N ASN A 104 -2.75 15.64 -5.52
CA ASN A 104 -3.70 16.17 -6.51
C ASN A 104 -5.04 16.43 -5.82
#